data_AF-A0A6L8I6J7-F1
#
_entry.id   AF-A0A6L8I6J7-F1
#
_cell.length_a   1.000
_cell.length_b   1.000
_cell.length_c   1.000
_cell.angle_alpha   90.00
_cell.angle_beta   90.00
_cell.angle_gamma   90.00
#
_symmetry.space_group_name_H-M   'P 1'
#
loop_
_entity.id
_entity.type
_entity.pdbx_description
1 polymer ?
#
loop_
_entity_poly.entity_id
_entity_poly.type
_entity_poly.pdbx_seq_one_letter_code
_entity_poly.pdbx_strand_id
1 'polypeptide(L)' 'MISSILLAAGMSTRMGQPKALLDWGGEPLICYQIRQLQEAGVDEVVVVLG' A
#
# COMPACT_ATOMS: atom_id res chain seq x y z
N MET A 1 -11.17 -1.47 18.04
CA MET A 1 -10.84 -0.50 16.99
C MET A 1 -9.32 -0.49 16.83
N ILE A 2 -8.82 -1.09 15.76
CA ILE A 2 -7.41 -1.14 15.39
C ILE A 2 -7.28 -0.43 14.05
N SER A 3 -6.41 0.57 13.98
CA SER A 3 -6.05 1.26 12.74
C SER A 3 -4.67 0.82 12.26
N SER A 4 -4.45 0.85 10.95
CA SER A 4 -3.16 0.60 10.31
C SER A 4 -2.67 1.85 9.57
N ILE A 5 -1.35 2.00 9.49
CA ILE A 5 -0.70 3.05 8.72
C ILE A 5 0.19 2.41 7.65
N LEU A 6 -0.16 2.60 6.38
CA LEU A 6 0.62 2.15 5.24
C LEU A 6 1.48 3.30 4.71
N LEU A 7 2.78 3.24 4.96
CA LEU A 7 3.75 4.25 4.51
C LEU A 7 4.16 4.00 3.05
N ALA A 8 3.61 4.78 2.12
CA ALA A 8 3.81 4.63 0.68
C ALA A 8 4.45 5.85 -0.01
N ALA A 9 4.85 6.89 0.73
CA ALA A 9 5.43 8.14 0.25
C ALA A 9 6.90 8.05 -0.29
N GLY A 10 7.38 6.85 -0.62
CA GLY A 10 8.75 6.67 -1.08
C GLY A 10 8.93 6.99 -2.55
N MET A 11 9.91 7.84 -2.90
CA MET A 11 10.19 8.33 -4.27
C MET A 11 10.58 7.26 -5.31
N SER A 12 10.90 6.02 -4.90
CA SER A 12 11.29 4.95 -5.81
C SER A 12 12.41 5.26 -6.81
N THR A 13 13.39 6.07 -6.42
CA THR A 13 14.46 6.56 -7.30
C THR A 13 15.26 5.47 -8.01
N ARG A 14 15.47 4.31 -7.37
CA ARG A 14 16.13 3.15 -7.99
C ARG A 14 15.26 2.36 -8.95
N MET A 15 13.93 2.41 -8.79
CA MET A 15 12.99 1.65 -9.62
C MET A 15 12.51 2.44 -10.84
N GLY A 16 12.70 3.76 -10.88
CA GLY A 16 12.29 4.63 -11.99
C GLY A 16 10.77 4.82 -12.12
N GLN A 17 9.97 4.11 -11.32
CA GLN A 17 8.51 4.21 -11.25
C GLN A 17 8.04 4.03 -9.80
N PRO A 18 6.89 4.61 -9.40
CA PRO A 18 6.36 4.47 -8.05
C PRO A 18 6.21 3.00 -7.66
N LYS A 19 6.91 2.54 -6.60
CA LYS A 19 6.92 1.12 -6.20
C LYS A 19 5.53 0.63 -5.77
N ALA A 20 4.72 1.56 -5.27
CA ALA A 20 3.34 1.32 -4.85
C ALA A 20 2.42 0.92 -6.02
N LEU A 21 2.77 1.28 -7.26
CA LEU A 21 1.98 1.02 -8.46
C LEU A 21 2.49 -0.15 -9.31
N LEU A 22 3.50 -0.88 -8.82
CA LEU A 22 3.97 -2.08 -9.51
C LEU A 22 2.83 -3.09 -9.61
N ASP A 23 2.75 -3.75 -10.76
CA ASP A 23 1.85 -4.89 -10.91
C ASP A 23 2.25 -6.01 -9.95
N TRP A 24 1.29 -6.45 -9.16
CA TRP A 24 1.42 -7.50 -8.18
C TRP A 24 0.24 -8.46 -8.32
N GLY A 25 0.38 -9.43 -9.22
CA GLY A 25 -0.67 -10.41 -9.48
C GLY A 25 -1.89 -9.81 -10.18
N GLY A 26 -1.69 -8.82 -11.07
CA GLY A 26 -2.77 -8.17 -11.82
C GLY A 26 -3.44 -6.99 -11.10
N GLU A 27 -2.97 -6.61 -9.91
CA GLU A 27 -3.38 -5.40 -9.20
C GLU A 27 -2.16 -4.56 -8.78
N PRO A 28 -2.27 -3.23 -8.62
CA PRO A 28 -1.20 -2.42 -8.04
C PRO A 28 -0.81 -2.92 -6.64
N LEU A 29 0.48 -2.95 -6.33
CA LEU A 29 1.01 -3.42 -5.03
C LEU A 29 0.30 -2.76 -3.82
N ILE A 30 -0.02 -1.47 -3.92
CA ILE A 30 -0.73 -0.75 -2.86
C ILE A 30 -2.16 -1.26 -2.63
N CYS A 31 -2.86 -1.67 -3.69
CA CYS A 31 -4.20 -2.28 -3.59
C CYS A 31 -4.12 -3.63 -2.89
N TYR A 32 -3.15 -4.46 -3.27
CA TYR A 32 -2.89 -5.74 -2.61
C TYR A 32 -2.64 -5.54 -1.11
N GLN A 33 -1.79 -4.59 -0.74
CA GLN A 33 -1.46 -4.30 0.67
C GLN A 33 -2.67 -3.81 1.48
N ILE A 34 -3.49 -2.91 0.91
CA ILE A 34 -4.72 -2.42 1.55
C ILE A 34 -5.68 -3.60 1.77
N ARG A 35 -5.88 -4.45 0.75
CA ARG A 35 -6.74 -5.63 0.86
C ARG A 35 -6.26 -6.59 1.95
N GLN A 36 -4.95 -6.86 2.04
CA GLN A 36 -4.40 -7.71 3.10
C GLN A 36 -4.66 -7.14 4.51
N LEU A 37 -4.56 -5.82 4.69
CA LEU A 37 -4.87 -5.18 5.98
C LEU A 37 -6.35 -5.29 6.33
N GLN A 38 -7.23 -5.14 5.34
CA GLN A 38 -8.68 -5.33 5.52
C GLN A 38 -9.02 -6.78 5.86
N GLU A 39 -8.44 -7.76 5.15
CA GLU A 39 -8.61 -9.20 5.42
C GLU A 39 -8.08 -9.61 6.80
N ALA A 40 -7.07 -8.90 7.32
CA ALA A 40 -6.56 -9.08 8.68
C ALA A 40 -7.50 -8.53 9.77
N GLY A 41 -8.61 -7.88 9.41
CA GLY A 41 -9.60 -7.37 10.35
C GLY A 41 -9.27 -5.99 10.94
N VAL A 42 -8.46 -5.19 10.26
CA VAL A 42 -8.19 -3.80 10.66
C VAL A 42 -9.42 -2.93 10.32
N ASP A 43 -9.85 -2.10 11.28
CA ASP A 43 -11.05 -1.27 11.13
C ASP A 43 -10.80 -0.05 10.22
N GLU A 44 -9.57 0.47 10.18
CA GLU A 44 -9.18 1.65 9.40
C GLU A 44 -7.79 1.48 8.78
N VAL A 45 -7.66 1.89 7.52
CA VAL A 45 -6.38 1.90 6.80
C VAL A 45 -6.06 3.34 6.40
N VAL A 46 -5.03 3.92 7.03
CA VAL A 46 -4.50 5.24 6.67
C VAL A 46 -3.31 5.05 5.75
N VAL A 47 -3.37 5.63 4.55
CA VAL A 47 -2.29 5.56 3.57
C VAL A 47 -1.56 6.91 3.54
N VAL A 48 -0.24 6.87 3.75
CA VAL A 48 0.60 8.07 3.66
C VAL A 48 1.28 8.10 2.30
N LEU A 49 0.92 9.13 1.52
CA LEU A 49 1.46 9.41 0.19
C LEU A 49 2.40 10.64 0.25
N GLY A 50 3.16 10.87 -0.82
CA GLY A 50 4.10 11.98 -0.96
C GLY A 50 4.48 12.23 -2.41
#